data_AF-A0A5P9FC97-F1
#
_entry.id   AF-A0A5P9FC97-F1
#
_cell.length_a   1.000
_cell.length_b   1.000
_cell.length_c   1.000
_cell.angle_alpha   90.00
_cell.angle_beta   90.00
_cell.angle_gamma   90.00
#
_symmetry.space_group_name_H-M   'P 1'
#
loop_
_entity.id
_entity.type
_entity.pdbx_description
1 polymer ?
#
loop_
_entity_poly.entity_id
_entity_poly.type
_entity_poly.pdbx_seq_one_letter_code
_entity_poly.pdbx_strand_id
1 'polypeptide(L)'
;MSIRPQIALLVACGLAACTQFPELDRTVSPELAASAYPALVPLEPVLAQATAGRVDARATQAGLEARVARLRARAARLRGSVLTGRERQRLAEGLQ
;
A
#
# COMPACT_ATOMS: atom_id res chain seq x y z
N MET A 1 -41.95 9.98 -25.11
CA MET A 1 -41.44 8.80 -24.39
C MET A 1 -42.31 8.58 -23.16
N SER A 2 -43.04 7.45 -23.11
CA SER A 2 -44.02 7.19 -22.05
C SER A 2 -43.28 6.80 -20.76
N ILE A 3 -43.37 7.65 -19.72
CA ILE A 3 -42.72 7.44 -18.41
C ILE A 3 -43.50 6.45 -17.52
N ARG A 4 -44.77 6.20 -17.87
CA ARG A 4 -45.69 5.30 -17.16
C ARG A 4 -45.18 3.86 -17.03
N PRO A 5 -44.68 3.19 -18.09
CA PRO A 5 -44.12 1.85 -17.97
C PRO A 5 -42.86 1.81 -17.10
N GLN A 6 -42.06 2.88 -17.09
CA GLN A 6 -40.83 2.96 -16.29
C GLN A 6 -41.15 3.04 -14.79
N ILE A 7 -42.18 3.82 -14.42
CA ILE A 7 -42.65 3.91 -13.03
C ILE A 7 -43.20 2.56 -12.56
N ALA A 8 -44.01 1.87 -13.37
CA ALA A 8 -44.55 0.56 -13.02
C ALA A 8 -43.44 -0.48 -12.80
N LEU A 9 -42.42 -0.49 -13.66
CA LEU A 9 -41.26 -1.39 -13.53
C LEU A 9 -40.45 -1.09 -12.26
N LEU A 10 -40.19 0.18 -11.96
CA LEU A 10 -39.45 0.58 -10.75
C LEU A 10 -40.20 0.18 -9.47
N VAL A 11 -41.51 0.34 -9.43
CA VAL A 11 -42.34 -0.07 -8.29
C VAL A 11 -42.31 -1.59 -8.10
N ALA A 12 -42.43 -2.37 -9.18
CA ALA A 12 -42.34 -3.83 -9.11
C ALA A 12 -40.98 -4.31 -8.60
N CYS A 13 -39.88 -3.71 -9.07
CA CYS A 13 -38.54 -4.03 -8.58
C CYS A 13 -38.31 -3.62 -7.11
N GLY A 14 -38.84 -2.46 -6.68
CA GLY A 14 -38.74 -2.02 -5.29
C GLY A 14 -39.48 -2.95 -4.31
N LEU A 15 -40.63 -3.49 -4.72
CA LEU A 15 -41.38 -4.48 -3.94
C LEU A 15 -40.63 -5.82 -3.84
N ALA A 16 -39.93 -6.24 -4.90
CA ALA A 16 -39.10 -7.46 -4.90
C ALA A 16 -37.78 -7.29 -4.11
N ALA A 17 -37.27 -6.07 -3.98
CA ALA A 17 -36.08 -5.77 -3.17
C ALA A 17 -36.35 -5.80 -1.65
N CYS A 18 -37.62 -5.69 -1.23
CA CYS A 18 -38.02 -5.82 0.18
C CYS A 18 -38.36 -7.28 0.56
N THR A 19 -37.65 -8.25 -0.01
CA THR A 19 -37.83 -9.67 0.32
C THR A 19 -37.12 -10.04 1.62
N GLN A 20 -37.64 -11.07 2.29
CA GLN A 20 -37.14 -11.55 3.57
C GLN A 20 -35.66 -11.97 3.45
N PHE A 21 -34.83 -11.52 4.40
CA PHE A 21 -33.45 -11.97 4.53
C PHE A 21 -33.43 -13.51 4.51
N PRO A 22 -32.59 -14.15 3.68
CA PRO A 22 -32.56 -15.60 3.60
C PRO A 22 -32.26 -16.19 4.98
N GLU A 23 -32.91 -17.31 5.29
CA GLU A 23 -32.79 -17.99 6.58
C GLU A 23 -31.37 -18.59 6.73
N LEU A 24 -30.40 -17.77 7.15
CA LEU A 24 -29.04 -18.20 7.44
C LEU A 24 -28.97 -19.12 8.66
N ASP A 25 -30.01 -19.13 9.50
CA ASP A 25 -30.08 -19.97 10.71
C ASP A 25 -30.03 -21.47 10.39
N ARG A 26 -30.38 -21.88 9.16
CA ARG A 26 -30.25 -23.28 8.71
C ARG A 26 -28.81 -23.70 8.41
N THR A 27 -27.86 -22.78 8.43
CA THR A 27 -26.44 -23.09 8.18
C THR A 27 -25.69 -23.51 9.44
N VAL A 28 -26.26 -23.28 10.63
CA VAL A 28 -25.68 -23.67 11.91
C VAL A 28 -26.20 -25.06 12.28
N SER A 29 -25.31 -26.04 12.35
CA SER A 29 -25.68 -27.38 12.81
C SER A 29 -26.04 -27.35 14.30
N PRO A 30 -26.92 -28.24 14.79
CA PRO A 30 -27.28 -28.29 16.21
C PRO A 30 -26.05 -28.52 17.11
N GLU A 31 -25.05 -29.25 16.62
CA GLU A 31 -23.77 -29.46 17.30
C GLU A 31 -22.98 -28.14 17.44
N LEU A 32 -22.97 -27.31 16.39
CA LEU A 32 -22.30 -26.01 16.41
C LEU A 32 -23.03 -25.02 17.32
N ALA A 33 -24.36 -25.03 17.32
CA ALA A 33 -25.18 -24.20 18.21
C ALA A 33 -24.98 -24.55 19.70
N ALA A 34 -24.75 -25.83 20.00
CA ALA A 34 -24.46 -26.31 21.35
C ALA A 34 -22.97 -26.21 21.73
N SER A 35 -22.10 -25.83 20.80
CA SER A 35 -20.66 -25.74 21.05
C SER A 35 -20.31 -24.58 21.96
N ALA A 36 -19.21 -24.71 22.71
CA ALA A 36 -18.70 -23.63 23.51
C ALA A 36 -18.26 -22.47 22.59
N TYR A 37 -18.61 -21.25 22.99
CA TYR A 37 -18.13 -20.06 22.31
C TYR A 37 -16.59 -20.02 22.31
N PRO A 38 -15.93 -19.63 21.22
CA PRO A 38 -14.47 -19.59 21.16
C PRO A 38 -13.91 -18.64 22.21
N ALA A 39 -12.72 -18.96 22.71
CA ALA A 39 -12.02 -18.08 23.63
C ALA A 39 -11.69 -16.74 22.95
N LEU A 40 -12.08 -15.64 23.59
CA LEU A 40 -11.70 -14.30 23.13
C LEU A 40 -10.23 -14.07 23.46
N VAL A 41 -9.42 -13.85 22.42
CA VAL A 41 -7.99 -13.53 22.57
C VAL A 41 -7.83 -12.01 22.57
N PRO A 42 -7.02 -11.43 23.47
CA PRO A 42 -6.74 -9.99 23.48
C PRO A 42 -6.16 -9.52 22.15
N LEU A 43 -6.61 -8.35 21.67
CA LEU A 43 -6.21 -7.80 20.38
C LEU A 43 -4.93 -6.96 20.47
N GLU A 44 -4.62 -6.45 21.67
CA GLU A 44 -3.49 -5.58 21.98
C GLU A 44 -2.14 -6.12 21.48
N PRO A 45 -1.79 -7.41 21.66
CA PRO A 45 -0.53 -7.96 21.15
C PRO A 45 -0.42 -7.89 19.62
N VAL A 46 -1.53 -8.11 18.91
CA VAL A 46 -1.59 -8.05 17.44
C VAL A 46 -1.43 -6.60 16.97
N LEU A 47 -2.09 -5.66 17.65
CA LEU A 47 -1.97 -4.22 17.34
C LEU A 47 -0.56 -3.68 17.62
N ALA A 48 0.08 -4.15 18.69
CA ALA A 48 1.46 -3.79 19.02
C ALA A 48 2.44 -4.25 17.91
N GLN A 49 2.31 -5.49 17.44
CA GLN A 49 3.12 -6.02 16.33
C GLN A 49 2.88 -5.24 15.02
N ALA A 50 1.62 -4.93 14.71
CA ALA A 50 1.26 -4.14 13.53
C ALA A 50 1.83 -2.72 13.55
N THR A 51 2.10 -2.17 14.74
CA THR A 51 2.68 -0.83 14.90
C THR A 51 4.20 -0.87 14.75
N ALA A 52 4.87 -1.90 15.27
CA ALA A 52 6.32 -2.06 15.17
C ALA A 52 6.83 -2.22 13.72
N GLY A 53 6.02 -2.79 12.83
CA GLY A 53 6.34 -2.94 11.40
C GLY A 53 6.10 -1.70 10.55
N ARG A 54 5.61 -0.59 11.11
CA ARG A 54 5.31 0.61 10.31
C ARG A 54 6.56 1.41 9.99
N VAL A 55 6.67 1.80 8.73
CA VAL A 55 7.65 2.78 8.27
C VAL A 55 7.21 4.17 8.75
N ASP A 56 8.08 4.85 9.49
CA ASP A 56 7.93 6.29 9.70
C ASP A 56 8.22 7.01 8.38
N ALA A 57 7.17 7.45 7.70
CA ALA A 57 7.27 8.12 6.42
C ALA A 57 8.12 9.40 6.48
N ARG A 58 8.05 10.16 7.58
CA ARG A 58 8.77 11.43 7.72
C ARG A 58 10.26 11.16 7.92
N ALA A 59 10.62 10.25 8.83
CA ALA A 59 12.01 9.87 9.05
C ALA A 59 12.63 9.23 7.79
N THR A 60 11.86 8.39 7.10
CA THR A 60 12.30 7.73 5.87
C THR A 60 12.55 8.74 4.76
N GLN A 61 11.64 9.68 4.55
CA GLN A 61 11.80 10.74 3.56
C GLN A 61 13.05 11.57 3.83
N ALA A 62 13.25 12.01 5.08
CA ALA A 62 14.44 12.77 5.46
C ALA A 62 15.74 11.98 5.21
N GLY A 63 15.75 10.67 5.52
CA GLY A 63 16.89 9.79 5.24
C GLY A 63 17.20 9.65 3.75
N LEU A 64 16.16 9.52 2.91
CA LEU A 64 16.31 9.44 1.45
C LEU A 64 16.81 10.76 0.85
N GLU A 65 16.26 11.90 1.25
CA GLU A 65 16.70 13.22 0.79
C GLU A 65 18.18 13.48 1.13
N ALA A 66 18.58 13.17 2.37
CA ALA A 66 19.98 13.27 2.79
C ALA A 66 20.90 12.38 1.95
N ARG A 67 20.46 11.16 1.62
CA ARG A 67 21.23 10.24 0.76
C ARG A 67 21.35 10.79 -0.67
N VAL A 68 20.26 11.31 -1.24
CA VAL A 68 20.26 11.95 -2.57
C VAL A 68 21.23 13.12 -2.60
N ALA A 69 21.21 13.99 -1.59
CA ALA A 69 22.13 15.13 -1.49
C ALA A 69 23.61 14.69 -1.49
N ARG A 70 23.96 13.68 -0.68
CA ARG A 70 25.33 13.12 -0.64
C ARG A 70 25.76 12.53 -1.98
N LEU A 71 24.86 11.79 -2.65
CA LEU A 71 25.14 11.21 -3.96
C LEU A 71 25.37 12.29 -5.03
N ARG A 72 24.54 13.34 -5.04
CA ARG A 72 24.72 14.49 -5.94
C ARG A 72 26.04 15.22 -5.71
N ALA A 73 26.40 15.47 -4.45
CA ALA A 73 27.68 16.09 -4.10
C ALA A 73 28.88 15.23 -4.56
N ARG A 74 28.82 13.90 -4.36
CA ARG A 74 29.85 12.98 -4.86
C ARG A 74 29.95 13.01 -6.38
N ALA A 75 28.83 12.98 -7.09
CA ALA A 75 28.81 13.06 -8.55
C ALA A 75 29.40 14.38 -9.06
N ALA A 76 29.10 15.51 -8.42
CA ALA A 76 29.68 16.81 -8.77
C ALA A 76 31.21 16.80 -8.65
N ARG A 77 31.76 16.20 -7.57
CA ARG A 77 33.20 16.03 -7.39
C ARG A 77 33.83 15.16 -8.47
N LEU A 78 33.15 14.08 -8.89
CA LEU A 78 33.64 13.17 -9.92
C LEU A 78 33.58 13.76 -11.34
N ARG A 79 32.66 14.70 -11.60
CA ARG A 79 32.56 15.37 -12.90
C ARG A 79 33.67 16.40 -13.15
N GLY A 80 34.39 16.83 -12.12
CA GLY A 80 35.58 17.66 -12.29
C GLY A 80 36.70 16.91 -13.02
N SER A 81 37.63 17.62 -13.67
CA SER A 81 38.78 16.95 -14.25
C SER A 81 39.69 16.41 -13.15
N VAL A 82 39.76 15.08 -13.03
CA VAL A 82 40.67 14.38 -12.10
C VAL A 82 42.14 14.55 -12.51
N LEU A 83 42.38 14.80 -13.80
CA LEU A 83 43.70 15.06 -14.35
C LEU A 83 43.93 16.56 -14.52
N THR A 84 45.09 17.03 -14.10
CA THR A 84 45.64 18.34 -14.47
C THR A 84 45.91 18.41 -15.97
N GLY A 85 46.07 19.63 -16.51
CA GLY A 85 46.44 19.81 -17.93
C GLY A 85 47.72 19.06 -18.30
N ARG A 86 48.74 19.11 -17.44
CA ARG A 86 50.02 18.39 -17.63
C ARG A 86 49.86 16.87 -17.60
N GLU A 87 49.01 16.33 -16.73
CA GLU A 87 48.76 14.89 -16.67
C GLU A 87 48.05 14.38 -17.92
N ARG A 88 47.09 15.15 -18.46
CA ARG A 88 46.45 14.84 -19.74
C ARG A 88 47.45 14.85 -20.90
N GLN A 89 48.33 15.84 -20.93
CA GLN A 89 49.38 15.96 -21.94
C GLN A 89 50.28 14.71 -21.94
N ARG A 90 50.79 14.32 -20.76
CA ARG A 90 51.64 13.11 -20.61
C ARG A 90 50.92 11.82 -21.05
N LEU A 91 49.62 11.69 -20.74
CA LEU A 91 48.86 10.52 -21.14
C LEU A 91 48.65 10.45 -22.66
N ALA A 92 48.40 11.60 -23.29
CA ALA A 92 48.22 11.70 -24.74
C ALA A 92 49.51 11.38 -25.51
N GLU A 93 50.66 11.83 -24.99
CA GLU A 93 51.98 11.52 -25.55
C GLU A 93 52.33 10.02 -25.46
N GLY A 94 51.89 9.32 -24.41
CA GLY A 94 52.12 7.87 -24.25
C GLY A 94 51.16 6.96 -25.02
N LEU A 95 50.13 7.52 -25.66
CA LEU A 95 49.19 6.79 -26.53
C LEU A 95 49.58 6.86 -28.02
N GLN A 96 50.62 7.62 -28.36
CA GLN A 96 51.22 7.71 -29.70
C GLN A 96 52.31 6.66 -29.86
#